data_AF-A0A931F973-F1
#
_entry.id   AF-A0A931F973-F1
#
_cell.length_a   1.000
_cell.length_b   1.000
_cell.length_c   1.000
_cell.angle_alpha   90.00
_cell.angle_beta   90.00
_cell.angle_gamma   90.00
#
_symmetry.space_group_name_H-M   'P 1'
#
loop_
_entity.id
_entity.type
_entity.pdbx_description
1 polymer ?
#
loop_
_entity_poly.entity_id
_entity_poly.type
_entity_poly.pdbx_seq_one_letter_code
_entity_poly.pdbx_strand_id
1 'polypeptide(L)'
;MKPRTINMVGTVDHMDKALSTNEEWAQGNEFYFKCKDHKEYFDRLVAETETAPGSRDRLSLFYLLASLKKFRQAPGKFLFFNELRPNPQAFRELLSPGEQALVQLAFYFYTGRDLFDIGILDIFNNLEGENVLVAVDAIKMRFEIDAELW
;
A
#
# COMPACT_ATOMS: atom_id res chain seq x y z
N MET A 1 -57.96 -36.89 -9.49
CA MET A 1 -56.94 -36.35 -8.57
C MET A 1 -57.07 -34.82 -8.53
N LYS A 2 -57.14 -34.22 -7.34
CA LYS A 2 -56.99 -32.77 -7.02
C LYS A 2 -55.46 -32.41 -7.00
N PRO A 3 -55.00 -31.16 -6.80
CA PRO A 3 -55.44 -29.82 -7.26
C PRO A 3 -54.28 -28.81 -7.62
N ARG A 4 -54.64 -27.61 -8.13
CA ARG A 4 -54.24 -26.20 -7.81
C ARG A 4 -52.78 -25.74 -7.48
N THR A 5 -52.35 -24.71 -8.24
CA THR A 5 -51.69 -23.39 -7.93
C THR A 5 -50.53 -23.19 -6.92
N ILE A 6 -49.51 -22.44 -7.42
CA ILE A 6 -48.81 -21.23 -6.89
C ILE A 6 -47.70 -21.35 -5.80
N ASN A 7 -46.59 -20.63 -6.10
CA ASN A 7 -45.48 -20.05 -5.29
C ASN A 7 -44.49 -20.96 -4.54
N MET A 8 -43.18 -20.74 -4.79
CA MET A 8 -42.27 -20.03 -3.87
C MET A 8 -40.81 -20.04 -4.37
N VAL A 9 -40.24 -18.83 -4.44
CA VAL A 9 -38.89 -18.46 -3.97
C VAL A 9 -37.77 -19.48 -4.13
N GLY A 10 -36.88 -19.22 -5.09
CA GLY A 10 -35.49 -19.68 -5.08
C GLY A 10 -34.56 -18.48 -5.06
N THR A 11 -34.40 -17.85 -3.90
CA THR A 11 -33.26 -17.00 -3.56
C THR A 11 -32.02 -17.88 -3.47
N VAL A 12 -31.04 -17.73 -4.37
CA VAL A 12 -29.60 -17.81 -4.06
C VAL A 12 -28.87 -17.04 -5.18
N ASP A 13 -28.62 -15.74 -5.05
CA ASP A 13 -27.48 -15.16 -4.31
C ASP A 13 -26.18 -15.95 -4.46
N HIS A 14 -25.66 -16.04 -5.69
CA HIS A 14 -24.35 -16.64 -5.94
C HIS A 14 -23.40 -15.80 -6.81
N MET A 15 -23.68 -14.51 -7.04
CA MET A 15 -22.70 -13.61 -7.67
C MET A 15 -22.27 -12.39 -6.85
N ASP A 16 -22.68 -12.27 -5.59
CA ASP A 16 -22.23 -11.20 -4.68
C ASP A 16 -21.30 -11.68 -3.55
N LYS A 17 -20.94 -12.96 -3.52
CA LYS A 17 -20.16 -13.55 -2.40
C LYS A 17 -18.64 -13.54 -2.56
N ALA A 18 -18.12 -12.88 -3.59
CA ALA A 18 -16.68 -12.68 -3.76
C ALA A 18 -16.21 -11.25 -3.38
N LEU A 19 -17.13 -10.33 -3.09
CA LEU A 19 -16.80 -8.95 -2.68
C LEU A 19 -17.01 -8.69 -1.18
N SER A 20 -17.63 -9.61 -0.45
CA SER A 20 -17.92 -9.47 0.97
C SER A 20 -16.82 -10.10 1.82
N THR A 21 -15.81 -9.30 2.21
CA THR A 21 -15.11 -9.34 3.53
C THR A 21 -13.96 -8.33 3.69
N ASN A 22 -13.63 -7.49 2.70
CA ASN A 22 -12.49 -6.56 2.80
C ASN A 22 -12.83 -5.06 2.83
N GLU A 23 -14.09 -4.65 2.74
CA GLU A 23 -14.45 -3.25 2.44
C GLU A 23 -14.55 -2.28 3.64
N GLU A 24 -14.50 -2.74 4.89
CA GLU A 24 -14.70 -1.84 6.04
C GLU A 24 -13.48 -0.99 6.43
N TRP A 25 -12.26 -1.33 6.00
CA TRP A 25 -11.04 -0.57 6.41
C TRP A 25 -10.70 0.61 5.49
N ALA A 26 -11.35 0.69 4.33
CA ALA A 26 -11.17 1.78 3.36
C ALA A 26 -12.02 3.01 3.68
N GLN A 27 -13.06 2.88 4.49
CA GLN A 27 -14.04 3.94 4.75
C GLN A 27 -13.77 4.61 6.11
N GLY A 28 -12.90 5.62 6.11
CA GLY A 28 -12.68 6.51 7.26
C GLY A 28 -11.25 6.99 7.45
N ASN A 29 -10.28 6.45 6.72
CA ASN A 29 -8.91 6.96 6.72
C ASN A 29 -8.71 7.88 5.50
N GLU A 30 -8.04 9.00 5.71
CA GLU A 30 -7.62 9.97 4.66
C GLU A 30 -6.82 9.29 3.52
N PHE A 31 -6.24 8.13 3.79
CA PHE A 31 -5.41 7.34 2.87
C PHE A 31 -5.92 5.90 2.74
N TYR A 32 -5.81 5.36 1.52
CA TYR A 32 -6.09 3.98 1.16
C TYR A 32 -5.08 3.03 1.80
N PHE A 33 -5.54 1.96 2.44
CA PHE A 33 -4.68 0.88 2.88
C PHE A 33 -5.13 -0.43 2.23
N LYS A 34 -4.25 -1.07 1.44
CA LYS A 34 -4.49 -2.38 0.79
C LYS A 34 -5.16 -3.43 1.68
N CYS A 35 -4.81 -3.46 2.97
CA CYS A 35 -5.40 -4.35 3.96
C CYS A 35 -5.12 -3.85 5.38
N LYS A 36 -5.74 -4.50 6.37
CA LYS A 36 -5.50 -4.24 7.79
C LYS A 36 -4.03 -4.32 8.18
N ASP A 37 -3.32 -5.36 7.74
CA ASP A 37 -1.89 -5.54 8.03
C ASP A 37 -1.02 -4.39 7.50
N HIS A 38 -1.41 -3.78 6.36
CA HIS A 38 -0.70 -2.62 5.83
C HIS A 38 -0.80 -1.45 6.82
N LYS A 39 -2.01 -1.14 7.29
CA LYS A 39 -2.25 -0.06 8.25
C LYS A 39 -1.54 -0.33 9.59
N GLU A 40 -1.76 -1.50 10.18
CA GLU A 40 -1.18 -1.85 11.48
C GLU A 40 0.34 -1.79 11.47
N TYR A 41 0.96 -2.25 10.38
CA TYR A 41 2.41 -2.21 10.25
C TYR A 41 2.94 -0.79 10.03
N PHE A 42 2.22 0.04 9.28
CA PHE A 42 2.52 1.46 9.15
C PHE A 42 2.49 2.16 10.52
N ASP A 43 1.37 2.01 11.25
CA ASP A 43 1.21 2.60 12.59
C ASP A 43 2.34 2.15 13.53
N ARG A 44 2.72 0.86 13.45
CA ARG A 44 3.83 0.31 14.23
C ARG A 44 5.18 0.96 13.89
N LEU A 45 5.51 1.12 12.60
CA LEU A 45 6.75 1.79 12.19
C LEU A 45 6.78 3.24 12.68
N VAL A 46 5.66 3.96 12.60
CA VAL A 46 5.56 5.34 13.09
C VAL A 46 5.81 5.39 14.60
N ALA A 47 5.20 4.49 15.37
CA ALA A 47 5.35 4.42 16.82
C ALA A 47 6.78 4.01 17.25
N GLU A 48 7.32 2.92 16.70
CA GLU A 48 8.64 2.38 17.07
C GLU A 48 9.79 3.33 16.72
N THR A 49 9.62 4.18 15.71
CA THR A 49 10.64 5.15 15.29
C THR A 49 10.39 6.56 15.82
N GLU A 50 9.39 6.73 16.68
CA GLU A 50 8.96 8.01 17.25
C GLU A 50 8.78 9.10 16.16
N THR A 51 8.23 8.71 15.01
CA THR A 51 8.12 9.61 13.86
C THR A 51 7.07 10.68 14.10
N ALA A 52 7.49 11.93 14.13
CA ALA A 52 6.60 13.07 14.37
C ALA A 52 5.56 13.21 13.24
N PRO A 53 4.32 13.66 13.54
CA PRO A 53 3.24 13.81 12.54
C PRO A 53 3.58 14.70 11.33
N GLY A 54 4.49 15.66 11.50
CA GLY A 54 4.96 16.53 10.40
C GLY A 54 6.08 15.94 9.54
N SER A 55 6.61 14.74 9.87
CA SER A 55 7.72 14.12 9.14
C SER A 55 7.23 13.41 7.87
N ARG A 56 6.72 14.19 6.91
CA ARG A 56 6.05 13.66 5.70
C ARG A 56 6.93 12.76 4.85
N ASP A 57 8.24 12.99 4.85
CA ASP A 57 9.26 12.14 4.23
C ASP A 57 9.27 10.72 4.84
N ARG A 58 9.31 10.62 6.17
CA ARG A 58 9.31 9.34 6.89
C ARG A 58 7.97 8.66 6.86
N LEU A 59 6.88 9.43 6.98
CA LEU A 59 5.53 8.89 6.91
C LEU A 59 5.28 8.25 5.54
N SER A 60 5.58 8.95 4.45
CA SER A 60 5.42 8.39 3.09
C SER A 60 6.34 7.19 2.83
N LEU A 61 7.58 7.20 3.33
CA LEU A 61 8.48 6.05 3.31
C LEU A 61 7.84 4.83 3.99
N PHE A 62 7.42 4.97 5.24
CA PHE A 62 6.88 3.86 6.01
C PHE A 62 5.56 3.36 5.46
N TYR A 63 4.71 4.26 4.96
CA TYR A 63 3.47 3.88 4.32
C TYR A 63 3.72 3.00 3.09
N LEU A 64 4.61 3.40 2.18
CA LEU A 64 4.97 2.61 1.00
C LEU A 64 5.59 1.26 1.37
N LEU A 65 6.56 1.24 2.29
CA LEU A 65 7.22 0.00 2.73
C LEU A 65 6.24 -0.94 3.44
N ALA A 66 5.37 -0.41 4.30
CA ALA A 66 4.36 -1.18 5.01
C ALA A 66 3.34 -1.80 4.05
N SER A 67 3.15 -1.27 2.84
CA SER A 67 2.27 -1.87 1.83
C SER A 67 2.76 -3.22 1.29
N LEU A 68 4.07 -3.49 1.40
CA LEU A 68 4.70 -4.68 0.85
C LEU A 68 4.65 -5.85 1.83
N LYS A 69 3.92 -6.92 1.48
CA LYS A 69 3.81 -8.11 2.33
C LYS A 69 5.17 -8.70 2.69
N LYS A 70 6.07 -8.81 1.71
CA LYS A 70 7.44 -9.33 1.89
C LYS A 70 8.24 -8.50 2.89
N PHE A 71 8.07 -7.17 2.85
CA PHE A 71 8.69 -6.26 3.79
C PHE A 71 8.17 -6.51 5.21
N ARG A 72 6.84 -6.57 5.39
CA ARG A 72 6.23 -6.81 6.71
C ARG A 72 6.68 -8.12 7.36
N GLN A 73 6.91 -9.15 6.55
CA GLN A 73 7.32 -10.47 7.03
C GLN A 73 8.80 -10.55 7.42
N ALA A 74 9.68 -9.79 6.76
CA ALA A 74 11.12 -9.90 6.96
C ALA A 74 11.83 -8.56 6.71
N PRO A 75 11.55 -7.51 7.50
CA PRO A 75 11.95 -6.15 7.16
C PRO A 75 13.47 -5.97 7.13
N GLY A 76 14.20 -6.64 8.02
CA GLY A 76 15.68 -6.62 8.04
C GLY A 76 16.35 -7.25 6.82
N LYS A 77 15.61 -7.99 5.97
CA LYS A 77 16.14 -8.44 4.67
C LYS A 77 16.19 -7.31 3.66
N PHE A 78 15.25 -6.37 3.73
CA PHE A 78 15.04 -5.32 2.72
C PHE A 78 15.58 -3.96 3.16
N LEU A 79 15.74 -3.74 4.47
CA LEU A 79 16.12 -2.44 5.03
C LEU A 79 17.17 -2.59 6.13
N PHE A 80 18.23 -1.79 6.01
CA PHE A 80 19.16 -1.51 7.09
C PHE A 80 18.56 -0.40 7.97
N PHE A 81 17.90 -0.78 9.07
CA PHE A 81 17.13 0.14 9.92
C PHE A 81 17.97 1.24 10.58
N ASN A 82 19.22 0.97 10.90
CA ASN A 82 20.15 1.93 11.49
C ASN A 82 20.42 3.14 10.56
N GLU A 83 20.41 2.92 9.25
CA GLU A 83 20.68 3.95 8.24
C GLU A 83 19.45 4.32 7.41
N LEU A 84 18.32 3.63 7.62
CA LEU A 84 17.15 3.64 6.75
C LEU A 84 17.56 3.56 5.28
N ARG A 85 18.30 2.50 4.92
CA ARG A 85 18.76 2.26 3.55
C ARG A 85 18.26 0.93 3.00
N PRO A 86 17.90 0.86 1.71
CA PRO A 86 17.51 -0.38 1.09
C PRO A 86 18.69 -1.34 1.05
N ASN A 87 18.42 -2.65 1.20
CA ASN A 87 19.36 -3.70 0.86
C ASN A 87 19.34 -3.92 -0.66
N PRO A 88 20.41 -3.54 -1.41
CA PRO A 88 20.39 -3.55 -2.87
C PRO A 88 20.25 -4.95 -3.48
N GLN A 89 20.63 -5.99 -2.75
CA GLN A 89 20.52 -7.37 -3.22
C GLN A 89 19.08 -7.87 -3.09
N ALA A 90 18.50 -7.76 -1.90
CA ALA A 90 17.12 -8.16 -1.65
C ALA A 90 16.14 -7.38 -2.54
N PHE A 91 16.41 -6.10 -2.76
CA PHE A 91 15.64 -5.26 -3.67
C PHE A 91 15.58 -5.84 -5.10
N ARG A 92 16.71 -6.26 -5.66
CA ARG A 92 16.79 -6.77 -7.05
C ARG A 92 16.26 -8.19 -7.21
N GLU A 93 16.53 -9.05 -6.23
CA GLU A 93 16.29 -10.49 -6.38
C GLU A 93 14.91 -10.94 -5.85
N LEU A 94 14.35 -10.23 -4.87
CA LEU A 94 13.20 -10.72 -4.10
C LEU A 94 11.91 -9.94 -4.37
N LEU A 95 11.98 -8.76 -4.98
CA LEU A 95 10.83 -7.92 -5.27
C LEU A 95 10.42 -8.03 -6.74
N SER A 96 9.12 -8.03 -7.02
CA SER A 96 8.60 -7.88 -8.39
C SER A 96 8.86 -6.45 -8.91
N PRO A 97 8.79 -6.19 -10.23
CA PRO A 97 8.98 -4.84 -10.77
C PRO A 97 8.10 -3.77 -10.11
N GLY A 98 6.81 -4.06 -9.85
CA GLY A 98 5.93 -3.12 -9.17
C GLY A 98 6.25 -2.94 -7.68
N GLU A 99 6.74 -3.97 -6.98
CA GLU A 99 7.23 -3.82 -5.61
C GLU A 99 8.53 -3.00 -5.57
N GLN A 100 9.42 -3.21 -6.56
CA GLN A 100 10.64 -2.43 -6.74
C GLN A 100 10.31 -0.95 -6.97
N ALA A 101 9.35 -0.65 -7.84
CA ALA A 101 8.89 0.70 -8.10
C ALA A 101 8.38 1.40 -6.82
N LEU A 102 7.61 0.71 -5.98
CA LEU A 102 7.16 1.27 -4.69
C LEU A 102 8.33 1.56 -3.75
N VAL A 103 9.32 0.67 -3.64
CA VAL A 103 10.50 0.90 -2.79
C VAL A 103 11.34 2.06 -3.35
N GLN A 104 11.54 2.13 -4.66
CA GLN A 104 12.24 3.23 -5.32
C GLN A 104 11.57 4.56 -5.02
N LEU A 105 10.24 4.63 -5.19
CA LEU A 105 9.45 5.81 -4.89
C LEU A 105 9.56 6.20 -3.40
N ALA A 106 9.52 5.23 -2.50
CA ALA A 106 9.61 5.46 -1.07
C ALA A 106 10.93 6.14 -0.68
N PHE A 107 12.04 5.65 -1.22
CA PHE A 107 13.35 6.25 -0.98
C PHE A 107 13.58 7.56 -1.72
N TYR A 108 12.96 7.73 -2.88
CA TYR A 108 12.94 9.00 -3.57
C TYR A 108 12.26 10.08 -2.71
N PHE A 109 11.09 9.78 -2.12
CA PHE A 109 10.41 10.69 -1.21
C PHE A 109 11.20 10.95 0.07
N TYR A 110 11.78 9.91 0.66
CA TYR A 110 12.54 10.03 1.90
C TYR A 110 13.81 10.88 1.73
N THR A 111 14.62 10.58 0.71
CA THR A 111 15.94 11.18 0.55
C THR A 111 15.93 12.45 -0.31
N GLY A 112 14.86 12.66 -1.10
CA GLY A 112 14.79 13.70 -2.11
C GLY A 112 15.79 13.49 -3.26
N ARG A 113 16.34 12.28 -3.40
CA ARG A 113 17.34 11.91 -4.40
C ARG A 113 16.96 10.60 -5.06
N ASP A 114 17.41 10.46 -6.30
CA ASP A 114 17.39 9.18 -6.97
C ASP A 114 18.58 8.32 -6.49
N LEU A 115 18.29 7.31 -5.68
CA LEU A 115 19.28 6.35 -5.18
C LEU A 115 19.54 5.19 -6.14
N PHE A 116 18.67 5.02 -7.15
CA PHE A 116 18.65 3.83 -8.00
C PHE A 116 19.00 4.14 -9.46
N ASP A 117 19.27 5.40 -9.80
CA ASP A 117 19.55 5.89 -11.15
C ASP A 117 18.42 5.48 -12.12
N ILE A 118 17.18 5.75 -11.71
CA ILE A 118 15.95 5.42 -12.42
C ILE A 118 15.05 6.66 -12.56
N GLY A 119 14.57 6.91 -13.78
CA GLY A 119 13.67 8.01 -14.05
C GLY A 119 12.33 7.85 -13.31
N ILE A 120 11.77 8.96 -12.84
CA ILE A 120 10.45 8.96 -12.19
C ILE A 120 9.35 8.36 -13.09
N LEU A 121 9.43 8.58 -14.40
CA LEU A 121 8.51 7.99 -15.38
C LEU A 121 8.63 6.46 -15.42
N ASP A 122 9.85 5.93 -15.32
CA ASP A 122 10.07 4.48 -15.32
C ASP A 122 9.52 3.84 -14.03
N ILE A 123 9.60 4.54 -12.90
CA ILE A 123 8.95 4.11 -11.65
C ILE A 123 7.44 3.98 -11.90
N PHE A 124 6.78 5.01 -12.43
CA PHE A 124 5.33 4.99 -12.64
C PHE A 124 4.89 3.97 -13.69
N ASN A 125 5.69 3.73 -14.73
CA ASN A 125 5.39 2.71 -15.75
C ASN A 125 5.38 1.28 -15.18
N ASN A 126 6.06 1.04 -14.07
CA ASN A 126 6.10 -0.26 -13.40
C ASN A 126 5.06 -0.40 -12.28
N LEU A 127 4.30 0.65 -11.96
CA LEU A 127 3.22 0.57 -10.97
C LEU A 127 1.94 0.02 -11.59
N GLU A 128 1.41 -1.05 -11.00
CA GLU A 128 0.22 -1.73 -11.49
C GLU A 128 -0.78 -2.02 -10.37
N GLY A 129 -2.07 -2.08 -10.70
CA GLY A 129 -3.15 -2.44 -9.79
C GLY A 129 -3.19 -1.57 -8.52
N GLU A 130 -3.32 -2.23 -7.36
CA GLU A 130 -3.37 -1.54 -6.06
C GLU A 130 -2.06 -0.79 -5.70
N ASN A 131 -0.93 -1.07 -6.38
CA ASN A 131 0.30 -0.31 -6.17
C ASN A 131 0.16 1.13 -6.64
N VAL A 132 -0.66 1.40 -7.67
CA VAL A 132 -0.93 2.77 -8.15
C VAL A 132 -1.66 3.56 -7.07
N LEU A 133 -2.69 2.97 -6.46
CA LEU A 133 -3.47 3.64 -5.40
C LEU A 133 -2.60 4.00 -4.19
N VAL A 134 -1.76 3.05 -3.75
CA VAL A 134 -0.79 3.32 -2.68
C VAL A 134 0.23 4.40 -3.09
N ALA A 135 0.75 4.36 -4.30
CA ALA A 135 1.70 5.39 -4.74
C ALA A 135 1.07 6.80 -4.75
N VAL A 136 -0.18 6.93 -5.23
CA VAL A 136 -0.92 8.20 -5.24
C VAL A 136 -1.13 8.72 -3.81
N ASP A 137 -1.55 7.88 -2.88
CA ASP A 137 -1.79 8.35 -1.51
C ASP A 137 -0.49 8.62 -0.75
N ALA A 138 0.60 7.93 -1.09
CA ALA A 138 1.93 8.28 -0.61
C ALA A 138 2.38 9.67 -1.10
N ILE A 139 2.05 10.04 -2.36
CA ILE A 139 2.29 11.38 -2.91
C ILE A 139 1.47 12.41 -2.13
N LYS A 140 0.18 12.17 -1.93
CA LYS A 140 -0.68 13.08 -1.15
C LYS A 140 -0.14 13.28 0.26
N MET A 141 0.25 12.19 0.93
CA MET A 141 0.87 12.24 2.25
C MET A 141 2.19 13.01 2.25
N ARG A 142 3.02 12.85 1.21
CA ARG A 142 4.32 13.53 1.09
C ARG A 142 4.17 15.05 0.90
N PHE A 143 3.18 15.47 0.13
CA PHE A 143 3.02 16.85 -0.33
C PHE A 143 1.81 17.58 0.28
N GLU A 144 1.13 16.95 1.24
CA GLU A 144 -0.06 17.51 1.91
C GLU A 144 -1.13 17.94 0.90
N ILE A 145 -1.41 17.07 -0.08
CA ILE A 145 -2.44 17.30 -1.10
C ILE A 145 -3.78 16.81 -0.54
N ASP A 146 -4.65 17.75 -0.21
CA ASP A 146 -6.01 17.45 0.22
C ASP A 146 -6.82 16.77 -0.90
N ALA A 147 -7.62 15.78 -0.51
CA ALA A 147 -8.44 14.99 -1.42
C ALA A 147 -9.54 15.80 -2.13
N GLU A 148 -9.90 16.99 -1.63
CA GLU A 148 -10.96 17.84 -2.20
C GLU A 148 -10.56 18.57 -3.50
N LEU A 149 -9.29 18.47 -3.92
CA LEU A 149 -8.78 19.14 -5.12
C LEU A 149 -8.76 18.26 -6.38
N TRP A 150 -9.35 17.06 -6.33
CA TRP A 150 -9.35 16.08 -7.44
C TRP A 150 -10.74 15.54 -7.77
#